data_AF-J1YAL5-F1
#
_entry.id   AF-J1YAL5-F1
#
_cell.length_a   1.000
_cell.length_b   1.000
_cell.length_c   1.000
_cell.angle_alpha   90.00
_cell.angle_beta   90.00
_cell.angle_gamma   90.00
#
_symmetry.space_group_name_H-M   'P 1'
#
loop_
_entity.id
_entity.type
_entity.pdbx_description
1 polymer ?
#
loop_
_entity_poly.entity_id
_entity_poly.type
_entity_poly.pdbx_seq_one_letter_code
_entity_poly.pdbx_strand_id
1 'polypeptide(L)' 'MSQTQVCKLTGLSRQVVSDIENDNGNPRLDNLRSYFKLLGLELAVLPRQRAELESLIPHLTND' A
#
# COMPACT_ATOMS: atom_id res chain seq x y z
N MET A 1 -13.40 -2.97 9.85
CA MET A 1 -12.91 -4.37 9.71
C MET A 1 -12.01 -4.67 10.90
N SER A 2 -12.06 -5.86 11.50
CA SER A 2 -11.17 -6.20 12.62
C SER A 2 -9.76 -6.59 12.13
N GLN A 3 -8.71 -6.38 12.93
CA GLN A 3 -7.36 -6.84 12.59
C GLN A 3 -7.32 -8.33 12.25
N THR A 4 -8.12 -9.16 12.92
CA THR A 4 -8.24 -10.60 12.60
C THR A 4 -8.77 -10.83 11.19
N GLN A 5 -9.73 -10.03 10.72
CA GLN A 5 -10.22 -10.11 9.35
C GLN A 5 -9.17 -9.62 8.35
N VAL A 6 -8.44 -8.54 8.68
CA VAL A 6 -7.34 -8.03 7.85
C VAL A 6 -6.24 -9.08 7.68
N CYS A 7 -5.79 -9.73 8.76
CA CYS A 7 -4.81 -10.82 8.68
C CYS A 7 -5.28 -11.95 7.76
N LYS A 8 -6.55 -12.35 7.86
CA LYS A 8 -7.12 -13.41 7.00
C LYS A 8 -7.15 -13.04 5.52
N LEU A 9 -7.47 -11.79 5.20
CA LEU A 9 -7.61 -11.32 3.82
C LEU A 9 -6.26 -10.99 3.17
N THR A 10 -5.27 -10.56 3.96
CA THR A 10 -3.95 -10.13 3.47
C THR A 10 -2.88 -11.23 3.58
N GLY A 11 -3.11 -12.26 4.40
CA GLY A 11 -2.11 -13.27 4.76
C GLY A 11 -1.03 -12.77 5.72
N LEU A 12 -1.13 -11.54 6.22
CA LEU A 12 -0.15 -10.92 7.10
C LEU A 12 -0.32 -11.38 8.55
N SER A 13 0.79 -11.39 9.29
CA SER A 13 0.74 -11.65 10.73
C SER A 13 0.09 -10.48 11.46
N ARG A 14 -0.45 -10.76 12.65
CA ARG A 14 -1.06 -9.73 13.51
C ARG A 14 -0.09 -8.62 13.89
N GLN A 15 1.18 -8.97 14.11
CA GLN A 15 2.23 -7.99 14.40
C GLN A 15 2.45 -7.07 13.20
N VAL A 16 2.57 -7.62 11.99
CA VAL A 16 2.76 -6.82 10.77
C VAL A 16 1.58 -5.88 10.52
N VAL A 17 0.35 -6.37 10.67
CA VAL A 17 -0.85 -5.52 10.55
C VAL A 17 -0.83 -4.40 11.58
N SER A 18 -0.53 -4.73 12.85
CA SER A 18 -0.43 -3.73 13.91
C SER A 18 0.67 -2.70 13.65
N ASP A 19 1.84 -3.13 13.15
CA ASP A 19 2.95 -2.25 12.85
C ASP A 19 2.59 -1.27 11.72
N ILE A 20 1.92 -1.75 10.66
CA ILE A 20 1.41 -0.89 9.57
C ILE A 20 0.39 0.12 10.10
N GLU A 21 -0.59 -0.32 10.88
CA GLU A 21 -1.68 0.54 11.39
C GLU A 21 -1.20 1.61 12.39
N ASN A 22 -0.10 1.35 13.10
CA ASN A 22 0.47 2.26 14.10
C ASN A 22 1.69 3.05 13.59
N ASP A 23 1.97 3.03 12.28
CA ASP A 23 3.16 3.66 11.67
C ASP A 23 4.47 3.28 12.40
N ASN A 24 4.59 1.99 12.72
CA ASN A 24 5.69 1.45 13.52
C ASN A 24 6.60 0.56 12.67
N GLY A 25 7.91 0.74 12.82
CA GLY A 25 8.93 -0.07 12.15
C GLY A 25 9.14 0.27 10.68
N ASN A 26 9.63 -0.70 9.91
CA ASN A 26 9.94 -0.55 8.48
C ASN A 26 9.30 -1.71 7.70
N PRO A 27 8.00 -1.64 7.38
CA PRO A 27 7.29 -2.72 6.71
C PRO A 27 7.87 -2.98 5.32
N ARG A 28 8.01 -4.26 4.98
CA ARG A 28 8.43 -4.66 3.64
C ARG A 28 7.39 -4.23 2.59
N LEU A 29 7.87 -3.92 1.39
CA LEU A 29 7.00 -3.42 0.31
C LEU A 29 5.91 -4.41 -0.11
N ASP A 30 6.18 -5.72 -0.04
CA ASP A 30 5.21 -6.78 -0.29
C ASP A 30 4.10 -6.81 0.77
N ASN A 31 4.43 -6.60 2.05
CA ASN A 31 3.45 -6.47 3.13
C ASN A 31 2.54 -5.27 2.90
N LEU A 32 3.12 -4.10 2.58
CA LEU A 32 2.35 -2.91 2.26
C LEU A 32 1.46 -3.16 1.04
N ARG A 33 2.00 -3.77 -0.02
CA ARG A 33 1.21 -4.09 -1.22
C ARG A 33 0.00 -4.98 -0.91
N SER A 34 0.17 -6.04 -0.11
CA SER A 34 -0.95 -6.89 0.31
C SER A 34 -1.99 -6.14 1.14
N TYR A 35 -1.54 -5.26 2.03
CA TYR A 35 -2.41 -4.43 2.85
C TYR A 35 -3.19 -3.39 2.02
N PHE A 36 -2.54 -2.66 1.12
CA PHE A 36 -3.18 -1.65 0.28
C PHE A 36 -4.13 -2.26 -0.77
N LYS A 37 -3.81 -3.45 -1.30
CA LYS A 37 -4.71 -4.20 -2.19
C LYS A 37 -6.07 -4.48 -1.54
N LEU A 38 -6.11 -4.76 -0.24
CA LEU A 38 -7.36 -4.94 0.50
C LEU A 38 -8.25 -3.68 0.45
N LEU A 39 -7.64 -2.50 0.33
CA LEU A 39 -8.33 -1.20 0.27
C LEU A 39 -8.65 -0.77 -1.17
N GLY A 40 -8.38 -1.62 -2.17
CA GLY A 40 -8.50 -1.24 -3.58
C GLY A 40 -7.42 -0.25 -4.04
N LEU A 41 -6.29 -0.17 -3.32
CA LEU A 41 -5.19 0.74 -3.63
C LEU A 41 -3.99 -0.03 -4.19
N GLU A 42 -3.28 0.61 -5.11
CA GLU A 42 -2.02 0.10 -5.65
C GLU A 42 -0.85 1.01 -5.24
N LEU A 43 0.28 0.38 -4.88
CA LEU A 43 1.52 1.08 -4.60
C LEU A 43 2.34 1.22 -5.88
N ALA A 44 2.65 2.47 -6.24
CA ALA A 44 3.50 2.80 -7.37
C ALA A 44 4.75 3.57 -6.92
N VAL A 45 5.83 3.41 -7.68
CA VAL A 45 6.98 4.32 -7.62
C VAL A 45 6.68 5.46 -8.59
N LEU A 46 6.69 6.68 -8.06
CA LEU A 46 6.46 7.88 -8.85
C LEU A 46 7.77 8.66 -9.02
N PRO A 47 7.97 9.34 -10.17
CA PRO A 47 9.09 10.25 -10.32
C PRO A 47 9.06 11.33 -9.24
N ARG A 48 10.23 11.60 -8.66
CA ARG A 48 10.39 12.68 -7.68
C ARG A 48 10.34 14.05 -8.35
N GLN A 49 10.79 14.14 -9.60
CA GLN A 49 10.79 15.40 -10.34
C GLN A 49 9.36 15.73 -10.75
N ARG A 50 8.90 16.92 -10.36
CA ARG A 50 7.53 17.36 -10.59
C ARG A 50 7.14 17.35 -12.07
N ALA A 51 8.02 17.79 -12.96
CA ALA A 51 7.76 17.80 -14.40
C ALA A 51 7.57 16.39 -14.97
N GLU A 52 8.35 15.41 -14.49
CA GLU A 52 8.21 14.00 -14.88
C GLU A 52 6.96 13.35 -14.27
N LEU A 53 6.58 13.73 -13.05
CA LEU A 53 5.34 13.28 -12.45
C LEU A 53 4.13 13.84 -13.21
N GLU A 54 4.13 15.13 -13.53
CA GLU A 54 3.05 15.80 -14.25
C GLU A 54 2.83 15.23 -15.65
N SER A 55 3.89 14.78 -16.33
CA SER A 55 3.77 14.11 -17.64
C SER A 55 3.15 12.71 -17.54
N LEU A 56 3.20 12.05 -16.38
CA LEU A 56 2.60 10.74 -16.16
C LEU A 56 1.14 10.79 -15.72
N ILE A 57 0.69 11.88 -15.08
CA ILE A 57 -0.69 12.01 -14.57
C ILE A 57 -1.77 11.62 -15.60
N PRO A 58 -1.70 12.06 -16.88
CA PRO A 58 -2.69 11.68 -17.90
C PRO A 58 -2.74 10.17 -18.20
N HIS A 59 -1.69 9.42 -17.83
CA HIS A 59 -1.59 7.98 -18.04
C HIS A 59 -1.95 7.17 -16.78
N LEU A 60 -2.05 7.81 -15.62
CA LEU A 60 -2.37 7.16 -14.33
C LEU A 60 -3.89 7.04 -14.08
N THR A 61 -4.73 7.69 -14.89
CA THR A 61 -6.19 7.76 -14.69
C THR A 61 -7.00 7.00 -15.73
N ASN A 62 -6.41 6.02 -16.44
CA ASN A 62 -7.14 5.25 -17.44
C ASN A 62 -7.73 3.98 -16.81
N ASP A 63 -9.07 3.96 -16.72
CA ASP A 63 -9.88 2.74 -16.72
C ASP A 63 -9.65 1.93 -18.01
#